data_AF-A0A5B1QCK8-F1
#
_entry.id   AF-A0A5B1QCK8-F1
#
_cell.length_a   1.000
_cell.length_b   1.000
_cell.length_c   1.000
_cell.angle_alpha   90.00
_cell.angle_beta   90.00
_cell.angle_gamma   90.00
#
_symmetry.space_group_name_H-M   'P 1'
#
loop_
_entity.id
_entity.type
_entity.pdbx_description
1 polymer ?
#
loop_
_entity_poly.entity_id
_entity_poly.type
_entity_poly.pdbx_seq_one_letter_code
_entity_poly.pdbx_strand_id
1 'polypeptide(L)'
;MEEFLRPHRVPLPHLRRLVLSGKSHSVPLLLSQIDFPTSVGISLCLESDESFRPSWLFIPRLLPWGTEARIPQTDGHFEQFDLDLGYKIQFNMTAKGDYPALHLDIMCVPKEFDMGHLHDFLEAFYTQGYFKRVSSLTVAPQSHPVTDFRGVEKLLDLPGMHGLHKLYLSMSPCIFDLNDCGNVVYLLGQLVPASQDDHGPLKLPGLQHLVLNRRGFLGPYVSGIQAMRKFEDLLVMFFNARRGHGFPLFQFTALPVDSAEELTRRVEQILGHPGSDDKAKS
;
A
#
# COMPACT_ATOMS: atom_id res chain seq x y z
N MET A 1 -12.86 -27.42 9.83
CA MET A 1 -11.61 -27.64 9.07
C MET A 1 -10.40 -27.68 10.00
N GLU A 2 -10.31 -26.81 11.02
CA GLU A 2 -9.24 -26.84 12.02
C GLU A 2 -9.17 -28.12 12.88
N GLU A 3 -10.31 -28.72 13.23
CA GLU A 3 -10.35 -29.99 13.98
C GLU A 3 -9.62 -31.13 13.28
N PHE A 4 -9.51 -31.09 11.94
CA PHE A 4 -8.78 -32.08 11.16
C PHE A 4 -7.27 -31.79 11.07
N LEU A 5 -6.85 -30.53 11.17
CA LEU A 5 -5.44 -30.13 10.98
C LEU A 5 -4.65 -30.04 12.29
N ARG A 6 -5.30 -29.67 13.42
CA ARG A 6 -4.63 -29.55 14.72
C ARG A 6 -3.87 -30.81 15.17
N PRO A 7 -4.36 -32.05 14.96
CA PRO A 7 -3.64 -33.25 15.39
C PRO A 7 -2.34 -33.54 14.62
N HIS A 8 -2.11 -32.87 13.48
CA HIS A 8 -1.01 -33.19 12.56
C HIS A 8 0.03 -32.06 12.43
N ARG A 9 -0.11 -30.97 13.19
CA ARG A 9 0.85 -29.86 13.15
C ARG A 9 2.08 -30.17 14.00
N VAL A 10 3.25 -29.87 13.46
CA VAL A 10 4.53 -29.96 14.19
C VAL A 10 4.69 -28.71 15.05
N PRO A 11 4.71 -28.83 16.38
CA PRO A 11 4.87 -27.68 17.26
C PRO A 11 6.32 -27.18 17.26
N LEU A 12 6.50 -25.88 17.06
CA LEU A 12 7.80 -25.20 17.06
C LEU A 12 7.83 -24.11 18.15
N PRO A 13 7.76 -24.46 19.45
CA PRO A 13 7.53 -23.51 20.54
C PRO A 13 8.69 -22.51 20.77
N HIS A 14 9.89 -22.81 20.26
CA HIS A 14 11.06 -21.94 20.37
C HIS A 14 11.35 -21.14 19.10
N LEU A 15 10.46 -21.21 18.10
CA LEU A 15 10.63 -20.51 16.84
C LEU A 15 10.51 -19.00 17.06
N ARG A 16 11.60 -18.28 16.76
CA ARG A 16 11.65 -16.81 16.84
C ARG A 16 11.45 -16.13 15.49
N ARG A 17 11.85 -16.82 14.42
CA ARG A 17 11.75 -16.31 13.06
C ARG A 17 11.42 -17.45 12.10
N LEU A 18 10.44 -17.22 11.23
CA LEU A 18 10.05 -18.11 10.15
C LEU A 18 10.25 -17.39 8.83
N VAL A 19 11.06 -17.95 7.93
CA VAL A 19 11.22 -17.44 6.57
C VAL A 19 10.83 -18.55 5.61
N LEU A 20 9.75 -18.35 4.86
CA LEU A 20 9.28 -19.30 3.86
C LEU A 20 9.36 -18.65 2.49
N SER A 21 10.01 -19.33 1.54
CA SER A 21 9.89 -19.00 0.12
C SER A 21 9.35 -20.23 -0.60
N GLY A 22 8.39 -20.03 -1.49
CA GLY A 22 7.82 -21.13 -2.23
C GLY A 22 6.95 -20.71 -3.38
N LYS A 23 6.88 -21.59 -4.37
CA LYS A 23 6.02 -21.44 -5.53
C LYS A 23 4.60 -21.91 -5.24
N SER A 24 3.63 -21.17 -5.75
CA SER A 24 2.22 -21.52 -5.77
C SER A 24 1.68 -21.92 -4.40
N HIS A 25 1.41 -23.20 -4.17
CA HIS A 25 0.72 -23.70 -2.97
C HIS A 25 1.67 -24.05 -1.82
N SER A 26 2.99 -24.03 -2.04
CA SER A 26 3.97 -24.56 -1.09
C SER A 26 3.95 -23.83 0.25
N VAL A 27 3.80 -22.50 0.25
CA VAL A 27 3.77 -21.72 1.49
C VAL A 27 2.52 -22.03 2.32
N PRO A 28 1.28 -21.92 1.79
CA PRO A 28 0.08 -22.35 2.52
C PRO A 28 0.15 -23.82 2.98
N LEU A 29 0.66 -24.73 2.15
CA LEU A 29 0.78 -26.13 2.53
C LEU A 29 1.70 -26.30 3.74
N LEU A 30 2.86 -25.66 3.74
CA LEU A 30 3.80 -25.76 4.86
C LEU A 30 3.23 -25.11 6.12
N LEU A 31 2.64 -23.91 6.02
CA LEU A 31 1.98 -23.23 7.15
C LEU A 31 0.86 -24.10 7.76
N SER A 32 0.19 -24.94 6.96
CA SER A 32 -0.84 -25.86 7.46
C SER A 32 -0.30 -26.98 8.35
N GLN A 33 0.99 -27.28 8.27
CA GLN A 33 1.66 -28.40 8.93
C GLN A 33 2.48 -27.98 10.15
N ILE A 34 2.63 -26.69 10.42
CA ILE A 34 3.43 -26.18 11.54
C ILE A 34 2.56 -25.39 12.52
N ASP A 35 2.88 -25.50 13.79
CA ASP A 35 2.32 -24.68 14.86
C ASP A 35 3.45 -23.85 15.49
N PHE A 36 3.23 -22.56 15.66
CA PHE A 36 4.28 -21.62 16.02
C PHE A 36 3.75 -20.50 16.91
N PRO A 37 4.57 -19.97 17.84
CA PRO A 37 4.11 -19.03 18.86
C PRO A 37 3.74 -17.68 18.24
N THR A 38 2.81 -16.96 18.87
CA THR A 38 2.40 -15.60 18.47
C THR A 38 3.50 -14.54 18.59
N SER A 39 4.65 -14.87 19.18
CA SER A 39 5.83 -14.00 19.29
C SER A 39 6.80 -14.13 18.11
N VAL A 40 6.52 -15.00 17.13
CA VAL A 40 7.42 -15.24 15.99
C VAL A 40 7.40 -14.08 14.99
N GLY A 41 8.56 -13.75 14.39
CA GLY A 41 8.61 -12.91 13.20
C GLY A 41 8.50 -13.75 11.93
N ILE A 42 7.67 -13.33 10.96
CA ILE A 42 7.37 -14.13 9.76
C ILE A 42 7.70 -13.34 8.50
N SER A 43 8.44 -13.96 7.60
CA SER A 43 8.67 -13.46 6.25
C SER A 43 8.23 -14.52 5.23
N LEU A 44 7.27 -14.19 4.37
CA LEU A 44 6.74 -15.07 3.33
C LEU A 44 7.10 -14.50 1.96
N CYS A 45 7.76 -15.30 1.12
CA CYS A 45 7.98 -15.01 -0.29
C CYS A 45 7.09 -15.93 -1.13
N LEU A 46 6.07 -15.35 -1.72
CA LEU A 46 5.04 -16.02 -2.50
C LEU A 46 5.35 -15.85 -3.99
N GLU A 47 5.86 -16.91 -4.61
CA GLU A 47 6.21 -16.91 -6.03
C GLU A 47 5.10 -17.58 -6.85
N SER A 48 4.76 -17.05 -8.02
CA SER A 48 3.90 -17.77 -8.95
C SER A 48 4.18 -17.44 -10.41
N ASP A 49 4.01 -18.45 -11.26
CA ASP A 49 3.98 -18.29 -12.72
C ASP A 49 2.66 -17.69 -13.23
N GLU A 50 1.63 -17.67 -12.38
CA GLU A 50 0.31 -17.08 -12.67
C GLU A 50 0.15 -15.73 -11.95
N SER A 51 -0.95 -15.03 -12.26
CA SER A 51 -1.19 -13.72 -11.66
C SER A 51 -1.51 -13.77 -10.17
N PHE A 52 -2.32 -14.74 -9.75
CA PHE A 52 -2.65 -14.95 -8.35
C PHE A 52 -2.95 -16.43 -8.09
N ARG A 53 -2.71 -16.89 -6.86
CA ARG A 53 -3.05 -18.26 -6.45
C ARG A 53 -4.12 -18.22 -5.37
N PRO A 54 -5.32 -18.78 -5.62
CA PRO A 54 -6.40 -18.83 -4.62
C PRO A 54 -5.98 -19.43 -3.28
N SER A 55 -5.00 -20.34 -3.29
CA SER A 55 -4.45 -20.92 -2.05
C SER A 55 -3.83 -19.90 -1.10
N TRP A 56 -3.39 -18.73 -1.60
CA TRP A 56 -2.83 -17.68 -0.77
C TRP A 56 -3.90 -17.05 0.13
N LEU A 57 -5.18 -17.08 -0.24
CA LEU A 57 -6.28 -16.61 0.61
C LEU A 57 -6.41 -17.38 1.93
N PHE A 58 -5.80 -18.56 2.05
CA PHE A 58 -5.78 -19.30 3.32
C PHE A 58 -4.68 -18.85 4.27
N ILE A 59 -3.65 -18.12 3.81
CA ILE A 59 -2.51 -17.70 4.64
C ILE A 59 -2.95 -17.00 5.93
N PRO A 60 -3.88 -16.01 5.92
CA PRO A 60 -4.35 -15.35 7.14
C PRO A 60 -4.86 -16.31 8.22
N ARG A 61 -5.46 -17.44 7.82
CA ARG A 61 -6.00 -18.46 8.75
C ARG A 61 -4.95 -19.46 9.23
N LEU A 62 -3.85 -19.60 8.50
CA LEU A 62 -2.77 -20.54 8.84
C LEU A 62 -1.71 -19.90 9.74
N LEU A 63 -1.70 -18.57 9.80
CA LEU A 63 -0.86 -17.77 10.66
C LEU A 63 -1.44 -17.70 12.11
N PRO A 64 -0.62 -17.41 13.12
CA PRO A 64 -0.91 -17.67 14.54
C PRO A 64 -1.72 -16.52 15.16
N TRP A 65 -1.96 -15.45 14.39
CA TRP A 65 -2.68 -14.24 14.80
C TRP A 65 -4.06 -14.13 14.15
N GLY A 66 -4.54 -15.13 13.41
CA GLY A 66 -5.92 -15.08 12.91
C GLY A 66 -6.91 -15.06 14.10
N THR A 67 -8.07 -14.43 13.92
CA THR A 67 -9.14 -14.25 14.93
C THR A 67 -9.56 -15.49 15.75
N GLU A 68 -9.18 -16.71 15.36
CA GLU A 68 -9.35 -17.92 16.17
C GLU A 68 -8.30 -18.04 17.31
N ALA A 69 -7.31 -17.17 17.36
CA ALA A 69 -6.26 -17.08 18.39
C ALA A 69 -6.78 -16.50 19.72
N ARG A 70 -7.87 -17.07 20.28
CA ARG A 70 -8.37 -17.03 21.68
C ARG A 70 -8.41 -15.70 22.47
N ILE A 71 -8.00 -14.57 21.90
CA ILE A 71 -7.99 -13.27 22.55
C ILE A 71 -8.61 -12.28 21.57
N PRO A 72 -9.83 -11.79 21.83
CA PRO A 72 -10.37 -10.65 21.11
C PRO A 72 -9.48 -9.46 21.46
N GLN A 73 -8.46 -9.18 20.66
CA GLN A 73 -7.77 -7.91 20.75
C GLN A 73 -8.64 -6.89 20.04
N THR A 74 -9.13 -5.93 20.82
CA THR A 74 -9.90 -4.80 20.29
C THR A 74 -9.10 -3.97 19.33
N ASP A 75 -7.77 -4.01 19.39
CA ASP A 75 -6.78 -3.36 18.53
C ASP A 75 -6.06 -4.44 17.73
N GLY A 76 -6.18 -4.43 16.40
CA GLY A 76 -5.62 -5.48 15.54
C GLY A 76 -4.16 -5.79 15.85
N HIS A 77 -3.69 -6.98 15.48
CA HIS A 77 -2.39 -7.51 15.92
C HIS A 77 -1.18 -6.65 15.55
N PHE A 78 -1.31 -5.89 14.46
CA PHE A 78 -0.29 -4.98 13.98
C PHE A 78 -0.78 -3.54 14.01
N GLU A 79 0.07 -2.64 14.50
CA GLU A 79 -0.25 -1.22 14.62
C GLU A 79 0.06 -0.45 13.33
N GLN A 80 1.07 -0.89 12.61
CA GLN A 80 1.48 -0.32 11.34
C GLN A 80 1.39 -1.39 10.26
N PHE A 81 0.74 -1.01 9.16
CA PHE A 81 0.68 -1.81 7.95
C PHE A 81 1.03 -0.93 6.75
N ASP A 82 2.15 -1.24 6.11
CA ASP A 82 2.63 -0.60 4.89
C ASP A 82 2.42 -1.53 3.69
N LEU A 83 1.79 -1.02 2.65
CA LEU A 83 1.54 -1.72 1.40
C LEU A 83 2.40 -1.09 0.30
N ASP A 84 3.32 -1.85 -0.30
CA ASP A 84 4.14 -1.41 -1.44
C ASP A 84 3.71 -2.16 -2.70
N LEU A 85 3.23 -1.42 -3.69
CA LEU A 85 2.84 -1.88 -5.03
C LEU A 85 3.92 -1.55 -6.06
N GLY A 86 5.18 -1.76 -5.70
CA GLY A 86 6.33 -1.51 -6.55
C GLY A 86 6.71 -2.68 -7.46
N TYR A 87 8.02 -2.84 -7.71
CA TYR A 87 8.60 -3.98 -8.47
C TYR A 87 8.25 -5.36 -7.91
N LYS A 88 7.75 -5.41 -6.69
CA LYS A 88 7.22 -6.57 -6.00
C LYS A 88 6.10 -6.04 -5.11
N ILE A 89 5.05 -6.83 -4.94
CA ILE A 89 3.98 -6.46 -4.01
C ILE A 89 4.46 -6.86 -2.62
N GLN A 90 4.56 -5.91 -1.71
CA GLN A 90 5.03 -6.15 -0.36
C GLN A 90 4.02 -5.65 0.68
N PHE A 91 3.73 -6.50 1.65
CA PHE A 91 2.89 -6.23 2.80
C PHE A 91 3.81 -6.27 4.02
N ASN A 92 3.98 -5.14 4.70
CA ASN A 92 4.80 -5.07 5.89
C ASN A 92 3.94 -4.66 7.08
N MET A 93 3.77 -5.59 8.02
CA MET A 93 3.00 -5.37 9.24
C MET A 93 3.92 -5.45 10.44
N THR A 94 3.91 -4.41 11.29
CA THR A 94 4.76 -4.32 12.48
C THR A 94 3.93 -4.00 13.72
N ALA A 95 4.26 -4.67 14.82
CA ALA A 95 3.68 -4.38 16.13
C ALA A 95 4.39 -3.17 16.76
N LYS A 96 3.69 -2.43 17.62
CA LYS A 96 4.30 -1.36 18.43
C LYS A 96 4.67 -1.90 19.81
N GLY A 97 5.82 -1.46 20.31
CA GLY A 97 6.26 -1.79 21.67
C GLY A 97 6.72 -3.25 21.83
N ASP A 98 7.28 -3.52 23.03
CA ASP A 98 7.83 -4.72 23.71
C ASP A 98 8.18 -6.03 22.98
N TYR A 99 7.70 -6.28 21.76
CA TYR A 99 8.06 -7.40 20.90
C TYR A 99 8.62 -6.93 19.56
N PRO A 100 9.84 -6.38 19.50
CA PRO A 100 10.47 -5.95 18.25
C PRO A 100 10.68 -7.09 17.23
N ALA A 101 10.55 -8.34 17.66
CA ALA A 101 10.59 -9.51 16.78
C ALA A 101 9.25 -9.76 16.04
N LEU A 102 8.12 -9.23 16.52
CA LEU A 102 6.80 -9.46 15.97
C LEU A 102 6.60 -8.61 14.70
N HIS A 103 6.69 -9.27 13.56
CA HIS A 103 6.44 -8.68 12.25
C HIS A 103 5.88 -9.75 11.31
N LEU A 104 5.10 -9.30 10.33
CA LEU A 104 4.70 -10.09 9.19
C LEU A 104 5.09 -9.34 7.92
N ASP A 105 6.04 -9.91 7.19
CA ASP A 105 6.46 -9.42 5.87
C ASP A 105 6.00 -10.44 4.82
N ILE A 106 5.18 -10.01 3.87
CA ILE A 106 4.76 -10.85 2.75
C ILE A 106 5.22 -10.17 1.47
N MET A 107 5.95 -10.91 0.66
CA MET A 107 6.46 -10.48 -0.62
C MET A 107 5.85 -11.37 -1.69
N CYS A 108 5.01 -10.82 -2.55
CA CYS A 108 4.50 -11.52 -3.71
C CYS A 108 5.37 -11.18 -4.91
N VAL A 109 5.89 -12.21 -5.57
CA VAL A 109 6.67 -12.12 -6.82
C VAL A 109 5.93 -12.86 -7.94
N PRO A 110 4.72 -12.41 -8.31
CA PRO A 110 3.99 -12.95 -9.45
C PRO A 110 4.56 -12.36 -10.75
N LYS A 111 4.34 -12.99 -11.91
CA LYS A 111 4.74 -12.40 -13.21
C LYS A 111 3.85 -11.22 -13.59
N GLU A 112 2.57 -11.36 -13.27
CA GLU A 112 1.51 -10.38 -13.50
C GLU A 112 0.66 -10.31 -12.23
N PHE A 113 -0.05 -9.23 -11.93
CA PHE A 113 -0.97 -9.19 -10.80
C PHE A 113 -2.20 -8.37 -11.14
N ASP A 114 -3.36 -8.92 -10.83
CA ASP A 114 -4.65 -8.25 -10.95
C ASP A 114 -5.00 -7.61 -9.60
N MET A 115 -5.25 -6.30 -9.62
CA MET A 115 -5.65 -5.53 -8.43
C MET A 115 -6.97 -6.03 -7.80
N GLY A 116 -7.85 -6.66 -8.57
CA GLY A 116 -9.04 -7.34 -8.05
C GLY A 116 -8.70 -8.47 -7.07
N HIS A 117 -7.67 -9.26 -7.36
CA HIS A 117 -7.20 -10.31 -6.45
C HIS A 117 -6.37 -9.74 -5.28
N LEU A 118 -5.74 -8.58 -5.46
CA LEU A 118 -5.07 -7.87 -4.37
C LEU A 118 -6.06 -7.50 -3.27
N HIS A 119 -7.21 -6.95 -3.68
CA HIS A 119 -8.30 -6.63 -2.79
C HIS A 119 -8.72 -7.86 -1.97
N ASP A 120 -9.03 -8.97 -2.63
CA ASP A 120 -9.51 -10.19 -1.96
C ASP A 120 -8.46 -10.72 -0.96
N PHE A 121 -7.18 -10.64 -1.33
CA PHE A 121 -6.08 -11.06 -0.46
C PHE A 121 -5.95 -10.16 0.77
N LEU A 122 -6.04 -8.84 0.61
CA LEU A 122 -6.02 -7.88 1.72
C LEU A 122 -7.25 -7.98 2.61
N GLU A 123 -8.43 -8.17 2.01
CA GLU A 123 -9.68 -8.38 2.73
C GLU A 123 -9.59 -9.63 3.62
N ALA A 124 -8.94 -10.71 3.15
CA ALA A 124 -8.72 -11.90 3.96
C ALA A 124 -7.86 -11.62 5.21
N PHE A 125 -6.86 -10.74 5.15
CA PHE A 125 -6.09 -10.31 6.32
C PHE A 125 -6.89 -9.36 7.23
N TYR A 126 -7.62 -8.42 6.63
CA TYR A 126 -8.46 -7.47 7.35
C TYR A 126 -9.55 -8.18 8.17
N THR A 127 -10.28 -9.10 7.54
CA THR A 127 -11.36 -9.89 8.18
C THR A 127 -10.86 -10.79 9.30
N GLN A 128 -9.59 -11.19 9.26
CA GLN A 128 -8.94 -11.96 10.32
C GLN A 128 -8.29 -11.09 11.41
N GLY A 129 -8.47 -9.76 11.38
CA GLY A 129 -8.04 -8.85 12.45
C GLY A 129 -6.54 -8.53 12.48
N TYR A 130 -5.80 -8.80 11.39
CA TYR A 130 -4.36 -8.54 11.34
C TYR A 130 -4.04 -7.05 11.48
N PHE A 131 -4.81 -6.21 10.80
CA PHE A 131 -4.66 -4.76 10.85
C PHE A 131 -6.02 -4.10 10.91
N LYS A 132 -6.09 -2.95 11.56
CA LYS A 132 -7.27 -2.07 11.54
C LYS A 132 -7.24 -1.05 10.41
N ARG A 133 -6.04 -0.58 10.08
CA ARG A 133 -5.80 0.48 9.11
C ARG A 133 -4.52 0.22 8.33
N VAL A 134 -4.49 0.67 7.09
CA VAL A 134 -3.27 0.78 6.29
C VAL A 134 -2.62 2.12 6.63
N SER A 135 -1.39 2.10 7.13
CA SER A 135 -0.66 3.29 7.57
C SER A 135 -0.05 4.03 6.38
N SER A 136 0.49 3.30 5.41
CA SER A 136 1.00 3.87 4.18
C SER A 136 0.82 2.97 2.97
N LEU A 137 0.69 3.61 1.81
CA LEU A 137 0.60 2.96 0.50
C LEU A 137 1.72 3.53 -0.36
N THR A 138 2.55 2.66 -0.93
CA THR A 138 3.53 3.01 -1.95
C THR A 138 3.08 2.46 -3.29
N VAL A 139 3.10 3.30 -4.33
CA VAL A 139 2.80 2.91 -5.70
C VAL A 139 3.97 3.34 -6.57
N ALA A 140 4.58 2.41 -7.29
CA ALA A 140 5.63 2.72 -8.27
C ALA A 140 5.05 2.87 -9.67
N PRO A 141 5.81 3.35 -10.68
CA PRO A 141 5.35 3.45 -12.07
C PRO A 141 4.98 2.08 -12.61
N GLN A 142 4.36 2.02 -13.79
CA GLN A 142 3.96 0.76 -14.41
C GLN A 142 5.18 -0.17 -14.57
N SER A 143 5.31 -1.10 -13.64
CA SER A 143 6.42 -2.04 -13.55
C SER A 143 5.83 -3.44 -13.50
N HIS A 144 6.40 -4.37 -14.28
CA HIS A 144 6.19 -5.79 -14.01
C HIS A 144 6.53 -6.02 -12.53
N PRO A 145 5.57 -6.45 -11.70
CA PRO A 145 4.49 -7.37 -12.06
C PRO A 145 3.06 -6.80 -12.12
N VAL A 146 2.78 -5.53 -11.84
CA VAL A 146 1.39 -5.03 -11.85
C VAL A 146 1.03 -4.51 -13.25
N THR A 147 0.27 -5.32 -14.00
CA THR A 147 -0.09 -5.04 -15.40
C THR A 147 -1.50 -4.48 -15.55
N ASP A 148 -2.42 -4.79 -14.63
CA ASP A 148 -3.80 -4.30 -14.62
C ASP A 148 -4.12 -3.57 -13.32
N PHE A 149 -4.36 -2.26 -13.41
CA PHE A 149 -4.75 -1.42 -12.28
C PHE A 149 -6.27 -1.30 -12.12
N ARG A 150 -7.07 -1.91 -13.00
CA ARG A 150 -8.52 -2.04 -12.83
C ARG A 150 -8.78 -2.90 -11.60
N GLY A 151 -9.60 -2.44 -10.66
CA GLY A 151 -9.76 -3.07 -9.34
C GLY A 151 -9.14 -2.25 -8.21
N VAL A 152 -8.34 -1.23 -8.49
CA VAL A 152 -7.85 -0.30 -7.46
C VAL A 152 -9.01 0.38 -6.73
N GLU A 153 -10.15 0.59 -7.39
CA GLU A 153 -11.35 1.13 -6.78
C GLU A 153 -11.81 0.28 -5.59
N LYS A 154 -11.85 -1.05 -5.76
CA LYS A 154 -12.22 -1.97 -4.69
C LYS A 154 -11.19 -1.95 -3.57
N LEU A 155 -9.90 -1.90 -3.92
CA LEU A 155 -8.84 -1.76 -2.93
C LEU A 155 -9.05 -0.52 -2.06
N LEU A 156 -9.32 0.63 -2.67
CA LEU A 156 -9.55 1.90 -1.98
C LEU A 156 -10.82 1.90 -1.11
N ASP A 157 -11.80 1.08 -1.47
CA ASP A 157 -13.06 0.90 -0.73
C ASP A 157 -12.92 -0.06 0.47
N LEU A 158 -11.77 -0.73 0.63
CA LEU A 158 -11.51 -1.59 1.79
C LEU A 158 -11.56 -0.74 3.07
N PRO A 159 -12.32 -1.14 4.12
CA PRO A 159 -12.48 -0.30 5.32
C PRO A 159 -11.16 0.09 6.00
N GLY A 160 -10.16 -0.80 5.95
CA GLY A 160 -8.82 -0.51 6.48
C GLY A 160 -8.09 0.62 5.74
N MET A 161 -8.47 0.95 4.51
CA MET A 161 -7.88 2.04 3.73
C MET A 161 -8.39 3.43 4.14
N HIS A 162 -9.55 3.53 4.81
CA HIS A 162 -10.09 4.84 5.24
C HIS A 162 -9.14 5.60 6.16
N GLY A 163 -8.33 4.87 6.93
CA GLY A 163 -7.30 5.40 7.81
C GLY A 163 -5.93 5.61 7.15
N LEU A 164 -5.83 5.56 5.81
CA LEU A 164 -4.59 5.84 5.10
C LEU A 164 -4.27 7.33 5.17
N HIS A 165 -3.19 7.68 5.86
CA HIS A 165 -2.78 9.09 6.03
C HIS A 165 -1.73 9.53 5.00
N LYS A 166 -0.94 8.59 4.48
CA LYS A 166 0.24 8.86 3.65
C LYS A 166 0.28 7.99 2.40
N LEU A 167 0.37 8.63 1.24
CA LEU A 167 0.53 8.00 -0.07
C LEU A 167 1.89 8.35 -0.65
N TYR A 168 2.72 7.33 -0.93
CA TYR A 168 3.97 7.46 -1.63
C TYR A 168 3.80 7.10 -3.10
N LEU A 169 4.04 8.06 -3.98
CA LEU A 169 4.12 7.86 -5.41
C LEU A 169 5.59 7.80 -5.81
N SER A 170 6.07 6.60 -6.11
CA SER A 170 7.39 6.43 -6.70
C SER A 170 7.31 6.70 -8.20
N MET A 171 8.29 7.45 -8.70
CA MET A 171 8.37 7.90 -10.08
C MET A 171 9.63 7.37 -10.74
N SER A 172 9.49 6.94 -12.00
CA SER A 172 10.63 6.55 -12.83
C SER A 172 11.50 7.78 -13.09
N PRO A 173 12.82 7.65 -13.10
CA PRO A 173 13.70 8.73 -13.53
C PRO A 173 13.54 8.98 -15.06
N CYS A 174 13.12 7.96 -15.80
CA CYS A 174 12.82 7.98 -17.22
C CYS A 174 11.31 7.93 -17.44
N ILE A 175 10.67 9.08 -17.60
CA ILE A 175 9.28 9.17 -18.05
C ILE A 175 9.35 9.76 -19.45
N PHE A 176 9.16 8.91 -20.45
CA PHE A 176 9.15 9.30 -21.86
C PHE A 176 7.73 9.64 -22.31
N ASP A 177 6.74 9.01 -21.70
CA ASP A 177 5.31 9.24 -21.91
C ASP A 177 4.55 9.20 -20.59
N LEU A 178 3.42 9.91 -20.51
CA LEU A 178 2.48 9.80 -19.39
C LEU A 178 1.97 8.36 -19.20
N ASN A 179 1.95 7.57 -20.27
CA ASN A 179 1.62 6.15 -20.21
C ASN A 179 2.56 5.37 -19.28
N ASP A 180 3.83 5.77 -19.14
CA ASP A 180 4.79 5.16 -18.20
C ASP A 180 4.35 5.31 -16.73
N CYS A 181 3.49 6.31 -16.46
CA CYS A 181 2.90 6.60 -15.16
C CYS A 181 1.39 6.26 -15.12
N GLY A 182 0.90 5.44 -16.06
CA GLY A 182 -0.54 5.19 -16.24
C GLY A 182 -1.25 4.71 -14.98
N ASN A 183 -0.60 3.88 -14.16
CA ASN A 183 -1.12 3.42 -12.89
C ASN A 183 -1.22 4.52 -11.81
N VAL A 184 -0.21 5.39 -11.72
CA VAL A 184 -0.21 6.56 -10.83
C VAL A 184 -1.30 7.54 -11.24
N VAL A 185 -1.41 7.82 -12.54
CA VAL A 185 -2.46 8.68 -13.10
C VAL A 185 -3.85 8.12 -12.81
N TYR A 186 -4.04 6.82 -13.03
CA TYR A 186 -5.30 6.14 -12.74
C TYR A 186 -5.67 6.22 -11.26
N LEU A 187 -4.72 5.94 -10.36
CA LEU A 187 -4.93 6.06 -8.91
C LEU A 187 -5.32 7.49 -8.51
N LEU A 188 -4.59 8.50 -8.98
CA LEU A 188 -4.90 9.91 -8.68
C LEU A 188 -6.31 10.29 -9.17
N GLY A 189 -6.71 9.79 -10.34
CA GLY A 189 -8.07 9.97 -10.86
C GLY A 189 -9.15 9.33 -9.98
N GLN A 190 -8.87 8.19 -9.34
CA GLN A 190 -9.80 7.56 -8.40
C GLN A 190 -9.90 8.29 -7.04
N LEU A 191 -8.92 9.14 -6.71
CA LEU A 191 -8.86 9.88 -5.45
C LEU A 191 -9.50 11.28 -5.54
N VAL A 192 -10.12 11.59 -6.67
CA VAL A 192 -10.88 12.81 -6.93
C VAL A 192 -12.30 12.40 -7.32
N PRO A 193 -13.35 13.11 -6.86
CA PRO A 193 -14.71 12.88 -7.32
C PRO A 193 -14.83 13.00 -8.84
N ALA A 194 -15.72 12.21 -9.47
CA ALA A 194 -15.84 12.18 -10.93
C ALA A 194 -16.43 13.48 -11.51
N SER A 195 -17.13 14.28 -10.70
CA SER A 195 -17.69 15.58 -11.09
C SER A 195 -17.88 16.50 -9.88
N GLN A 196 -18.10 17.81 -10.12
CA GLN A 196 -18.41 18.78 -9.06
C GLN A 196 -19.72 18.45 -8.31
N ASP A 197 -20.66 17.79 -8.99
CA ASP A 197 -21.96 17.37 -8.43
C ASP A 197 -21.91 15.95 -7.83
N ASP A 198 -20.76 15.28 -7.90
CA ASP A 198 -20.56 13.96 -7.32
C ASP A 198 -20.34 14.11 -5.80
N HIS A 199 -21.42 13.93 -5.05
CA HIS A 199 -21.43 13.89 -3.59
C HIS A 199 -21.14 12.49 -3.02
N GLY A 200 -20.60 11.57 -3.84
CA GLY A 200 -20.19 10.25 -3.38
C GLY A 200 -19.20 10.31 -2.20
N PRO A 201 -19.15 9.25 -1.37
CA PRO A 201 -18.19 9.19 -0.28
C PRO A 201 -16.77 9.29 -0.83
N LEU A 202 -15.97 10.21 -0.27
CA LEU A 202 -14.59 10.40 -0.69
C LEU A 202 -13.79 9.11 -0.48
N LYS A 203 -13.07 8.68 -1.52
CA LYS A 203 -12.06 7.63 -1.38
C LYS A 203 -10.84 8.17 -0.61
N LEU A 204 -10.52 7.50 0.50
CA LEU A 204 -9.45 7.85 1.44
C LEU A 204 -9.63 9.23 2.12
N PRO A 205 -10.63 9.38 3.00
CA PRO A 205 -10.85 10.63 3.73
C PRO A 205 -9.72 10.96 4.72
N GLY A 206 -8.98 9.95 5.20
CA GLY A 206 -7.82 10.15 6.07
C GLY A 206 -6.56 10.63 5.35
N LEU A 207 -6.54 10.71 4.01
CA LEU A 207 -5.33 11.02 3.26
C LEU A 207 -4.97 12.50 3.43
N GLN A 208 -3.80 12.76 4.01
CA GLN A 208 -3.31 14.11 4.31
C GLN A 208 -1.94 14.40 3.69
N HIS A 209 -1.14 13.37 3.41
CA HIS A 209 0.23 13.52 2.92
C HIS A 209 0.45 12.75 1.62
N LEU A 210 0.89 13.48 0.58
CA LEU A 210 1.42 12.89 -0.65
C LEU A 210 2.95 13.03 -0.69
N VAL A 211 3.66 11.92 -0.86
CA VAL A 211 5.11 11.92 -1.06
C VAL A 211 5.41 11.50 -2.49
N LEU A 212 6.10 12.34 -3.24
CA LEU A 212 6.64 12.02 -4.54
C LEU A 212 8.10 11.59 -4.39
N ASN A 213 8.40 10.31 -4.67
CA ASN A 213 9.74 9.75 -4.58
C ASN A 213 10.29 9.46 -5.97
N ARG A 214 11.25 10.23 -6.45
CA ARG A 214 11.90 9.98 -7.74
C ARG A 214 13.15 9.15 -7.52
N ARG A 215 13.14 7.87 -7.93
CA ARG A 215 14.32 7.00 -7.77
C ARG A 215 15.26 7.17 -8.95
N GLY A 216 16.43 7.75 -8.71
CA GLY A 216 17.55 7.77 -9.68
C GLY A 216 17.80 9.13 -10.33
N PHE A 217 19.08 9.43 -10.53
CA PHE A 217 19.58 10.60 -11.26
C PHE A 217 19.87 10.18 -12.69
N LEU A 218 19.27 10.85 -13.67
CA LEU A 218 19.67 10.72 -15.07
C LEU A 218 19.85 12.12 -15.65
N GLY A 219 20.98 12.30 -16.34
CA GLY A 219 21.41 13.55 -16.95
C GLY A 219 20.45 14.11 -18.01
N PRO A 220 20.88 15.11 -18.80
CA PRO A 220 19.98 16.00 -19.53
C PRO A 220 19.35 15.31 -20.75
N TYR A 221 18.27 14.56 -20.55
CA TYR A 221 17.44 14.01 -21.62
C TYR A 221 16.26 14.94 -21.90
N VAL A 222 16.34 15.65 -23.02
CA VAL A 222 15.38 16.68 -23.46
C VAL A 222 13.96 16.12 -23.66
N SER A 223 13.82 14.84 -24.06
CA SER A 223 12.51 14.21 -24.31
C SER A 223 11.70 13.94 -23.03
N GLY A 224 12.35 13.68 -21.89
CA GLY A 224 11.66 13.43 -20.62
C GLY A 224 11.05 14.69 -19.98
N ILE A 225 11.46 15.88 -20.43
CA ILE A 225 11.02 17.15 -19.85
C ILE A 225 9.53 17.42 -20.12
N GLN A 226 9.04 17.09 -21.33
CA GLN A 226 7.64 17.37 -21.69
C GLN A 226 6.65 16.45 -20.96
N ALA A 227 6.95 15.15 -20.88
CA ALA A 227 6.10 14.20 -20.16
C ALA A 227 6.05 14.52 -18.65
N MET A 228 7.18 14.92 -18.07
CA MET A 228 7.25 15.39 -16.69
C MET A 228 6.39 16.62 -16.43
N ARG A 229 6.45 17.65 -17.29
CA ARG A 229 5.59 18.83 -17.16
C ARG A 229 4.11 18.48 -17.17
N LYS A 230 3.69 17.58 -18.07
CA LYS A 230 2.30 17.12 -18.11
C LYS A 230 1.89 16.41 -16.81
N PHE A 231 2.79 15.61 -16.24
CA PHE A 231 2.54 14.96 -14.96
C PHE A 231 2.46 15.96 -13.80
N GLU A 232 3.34 16.96 -13.78
CA GLU A 232 3.31 18.05 -12.80
C GLU A 232 2.00 18.84 -12.88
N ASP A 233 1.52 19.14 -14.09
CA ASP A 233 0.23 19.82 -14.29
C ASP A 233 -0.94 18.94 -13.82
N LEU A 234 -0.86 17.63 -14.03
CA LEU A 234 -1.84 16.67 -13.50
C LEU A 234 -1.87 16.65 -11.98
N LEU A 235 -0.70 16.67 -11.31
CA LEU A 235 -0.62 16.77 -9.86
C LEU A 235 -1.27 18.07 -9.37
N VAL A 236 -0.97 19.21 -10.01
CA VAL A 236 -1.58 20.50 -9.67
C VAL A 236 -3.11 20.45 -9.82
N MET A 237 -3.62 19.86 -10.91
CA MET A 237 -5.07 19.67 -11.09
C MET A 237 -5.67 18.79 -9.99
N PHE A 238 -5.00 17.71 -9.62
CA PHE A 238 -5.40 16.82 -8.53
C PHE A 238 -5.52 17.56 -7.19
N PHE A 239 -4.51 18.35 -6.80
CA PHE A 239 -4.55 19.15 -5.57
C PHE A 239 -5.67 20.18 -5.60
N ASN A 240 -5.84 20.88 -6.72
CA ASN A 240 -6.91 21.87 -6.89
C ASN A 240 -8.30 21.24 -6.79
N ALA A 241 -8.50 20.08 -7.41
CA ALA A 241 -9.77 19.37 -7.34
C ALA A 241 -10.07 18.95 -5.90
N ARG A 242 -9.14 18.29 -5.21
CA ARG A 242 -9.32 17.90 -3.80
C ARG A 242 -9.62 19.10 -2.89
N ARG A 243 -8.92 20.22 -3.08
CA ARG A 243 -9.19 21.47 -2.34
C ARG A 243 -10.58 22.02 -2.65
N GLY A 244 -10.96 22.11 -3.93
CA GLY A 244 -12.28 22.59 -4.36
C GLY A 244 -13.45 21.76 -3.80
N HIS A 245 -13.22 20.47 -3.56
CA HIS A 245 -14.18 19.56 -2.94
C HIS A 245 -14.16 19.55 -1.40
N GLY A 246 -13.34 20.39 -0.74
CA GLY A 246 -13.28 20.47 0.72
C GLY A 246 -12.43 19.39 1.40
N PHE A 247 -11.58 18.69 0.64
CA PHE A 247 -10.72 17.61 1.14
C PHE A 247 -9.25 17.82 0.76
N PRO A 248 -8.65 18.97 1.13
CA PRO A 248 -7.28 19.28 0.76
C PRO A 248 -6.32 18.26 1.34
N LEU A 249 -5.26 17.96 0.59
CA LEU A 249 -4.06 17.42 1.21
C LEU A 249 -3.39 18.54 2.01
N PHE A 250 -2.68 18.19 3.08
CA PHE A 250 -2.03 19.15 3.96
C PHE A 250 -0.51 19.15 3.80
N GLN A 251 0.04 18.06 3.24
CA GLN A 251 1.48 17.92 3.08
C GLN A 251 1.83 17.34 1.71
N PHE A 252 2.85 17.93 1.09
CA PHE A 252 3.53 17.41 -0.08
C PHE A 252 5.03 17.31 0.18
N THR A 253 5.67 16.25 -0.27
CA THR A 253 7.13 16.10 -0.16
C THR A 253 7.67 15.50 -1.44
N ALA A 254 8.59 16.21 -2.11
CA ALA A 254 9.34 15.68 -3.23
C ALA A 254 10.76 15.29 -2.77
N LEU A 255 11.11 14.01 -2.88
CA LEU A 255 12.44 13.49 -2.57
C LEU A 255 13.31 13.42 -3.83
N PRO A 256 14.64 13.57 -3.69
CA PRO A 256 15.45 14.60 -4.33
C PRO A 256 15.31 14.63 -5.86
N VAL A 257 15.00 15.81 -6.38
CA VAL A 257 15.03 16.16 -7.80
C VAL A 257 15.72 17.51 -7.88
N ASP A 258 16.73 17.65 -8.74
CA ASP A 258 17.39 18.94 -9.04
C ASP A 258 16.45 19.97 -9.73
N SER A 259 15.14 19.68 -9.78
CA SER A 259 14.07 20.52 -10.30
C SER A 259 12.74 20.39 -9.53
N ALA A 260 12.73 19.73 -8.34
CA ALA A 260 11.51 19.60 -7.54
C ALA A 260 11.05 20.92 -6.91
N GLU A 261 11.90 21.94 -6.89
CA GLU A 261 11.60 23.24 -6.28
C GLU A 261 10.38 23.91 -6.91
N GLU A 262 10.26 23.88 -8.25
CA GLU A 262 9.13 24.53 -8.92
C GLU A 262 7.80 23.80 -8.69
N LEU A 263 7.79 22.46 -8.76
CA LEU A 263 6.62 21.66 -8.43
C LEU A 263 6.23 21.82 -6.96
N THR A 264 7.21 21.73 -6.05
CA THR A 264 7.01 21.91 -4.61
C THR A 264 6.43 23.29 -4.34
N ARG A 265 6.99 24.34 -4.93
CA ARG A 265 6.47 25.72 -4.85
C ARG A 265 5.04 25.85 -5.36
N ARG A 266 4.74 25.32 -6.55
CA ARG A 266 3.38 25.35 -7.14
C ARG A 266 2.37 24.61 -6.26
N VAL A 267 2.75 23.48 -5.69
CA VAL A 267 1.89 22.69 -4.79
C VAL A 267 1.74 23.39 -3.43
N GLU A 268 2.81 23.92 -2.84
CA GLU A 268 2.76 24.67 -1.58
C GLU A 268 1.87 25.92 -1.66
N GLN A 269 1.85 26.60 -2.82
CA GLN A 269 0.89 27.69 -3.08
C GLN A 269 -0.57 27.20 -3.00
N ILE A 270 -0.84 25.97 -3.43
CA ILE A 270 -2.18 25.36 -3.40
C ILE A 270 -2.53 24.84 -2.00
N LEU A 271 -1.56 24.24 -1.30
CA LEU A 271 -1.71 23.74 0.07
C LEU A 271 -1.93 24.88 1.08
N GLY A 272 -1.43 26.08 0.78
CA GLY A 272 -1.37 27.18 1.74
C GLY A 272 -0.25 26.94 2.75
N HIS A 273 0.39 28.02 3.22
CA HIS A 273 1.41 27.88 4.26
C HIS A 273 0.72 27.42 5.56
N PRO A 274 1.18 26.34 6.23
CA PRO A 274 0.61 25.87 7.49
C PRO A 274 0.97 26.80 8.68
N GLY A 275 0.76 28.12 8.53
CA GLY A 275 1.11 29.10 9.55
C GLY A 275 0.69 30.55 9.33
N SER A 276 -0.25 30.85 8.42
CA SER A 276 -0.64 32.25 8.15
C SER A 276 -1.98 32.71 8.75
N ASP A 277 -2.87 31.82 9.21
CA ASP A 277 -4.24 32.22 9.58
C ASP A 277 -4.60 32.15 11.08
N ASP A 278 -3.66 31.82 11.97
CA ASP A 278 -3.93 31.77 13.43
C ASP A 278 -3.42 33.00 14.22
N LYS A 279 -3.20 34.15 13.56
CA LYS A 279 -2.82 35.41 14.24
C LYS A 279 -3.65 36.63 13.86
N ALA A 280 -4.93 36.45 13.54
CA ALA A 280 -5.82 37.58 13.31
C ALA A 280 -7.24 37.40 13.86
N LYS A 281 -7.39 36.78 15.05
CA LYS A 281 -8.54 37.00 15.94
C LYS A 281 -8.11 36.87 17.41
N SER A 282 -7.53 37.94 17.94
CA SER A 282 -7.57 38.32 19.35
C SER A 282 -7.77 39.82 19.44
#